data_AF-A0A1S1Y7F9-F1
#
_entry.id   AF-A0A1S1Y7F9-F1
#
_cell.length_a   1.000
_cell.length_b   1.000
_cell.length_c   1.000
_cell.angle_alpha   90.00
_cell.angle_beta   90.00
_cell.angle_gamma   90.00
#
_symmetry.space_group_name_H-M   'P 1'
#
loop_
_entity.id
_entity.type
_entity.pdbx_description
1 polymer ?
#
loop_
_entity_poly.entity_id
_entity_poly.type
_entity_poly.pdbx_seq_one_letter_code
_entity_poly.pdbx_strand_id
1 'polypeptide(L)' 'MMIKDRDYNLAKAKLVANGSMTAAKSHNKHTQGKGSPEGHGRSLLHEAQDEWGANITLAQTQALADAAYQMGIDWP' A
#
# COMPACT_ATOMS: atom_id res chain seq x y z
N MET A 1 -5.22 3.22 -14.02
CA MET A 1 -3.76 3.16 -14.23
C MET A 1 -3.24 1.75 -13.95
N MET A 2 -2.00 1.41 -14.33
CA MET A 2 -1.31 0.19 -13.85
C MET A 2 -0.12 0.58 -12.97
N ILE A 3 -0.02 -0.04 -11.80
CA ILE A 3 1.07 0.10 -10.82
C ILE A 3 2.14 -0.92 -11.18
N LYS A 4 3.42 -0.57 -11.17
CA LYS A 4 4.47 -1.58 -11.37
C LYS A 4 4.47 -2.53 -10.16
N ASP A 5 4.63 -3.84 -10.39
CA ASP A 5 4.62 -4.82 -9.29
C ASP A 5 5.69 -4.54 -8.23
N ARG A 6 6.83 -4.00 -8.66
CA ARG A 6 7.88 -3.50 -7.76
C ARG A 6 7.36 -2.39 -6.84
N ASP A 7 6.65 -1.42 -7.39
CA ASP A 7 6.14 -0.27 -6.64
C ASP A 7 5.06 -0.70 -5.65
N TYR A 8 4.18 -1.62 -6.06
CA TYR A 8 3.22 -2.26 -5.16
C TYR A 8 3.92 -2.99 -4.01
N ASN A 9 4.94 -3.80 -4.31
CA ASN A 9 5.66 -4.56 -3.28
C ASN A 9 6.44 -3.64 -2.32
N LEU A 10 7.00 -2.53 -2.81
CA LEU A 10 7.66 -1.52 -1.98
C LEU A 10 6.66 -0.79 -1.08
N ALA A 11 5.51 -0.39 -1.62
CA ALA A 11 4.42 0.21 -0.85
C ALA A 11 3.92 -0.73 0.26
N LYS A 12 3.70 -2.01 -0.08
CA LYS A 12 3.36 -3.06 0.89
C LYS A 12 4.41 -3.16 2.00
N ALA A 13 5.69 -3.26 1.65
CA ALA A 13 6.77 -3.37 2.64
C ALA A 13 6.82 -2.16 3.60
N LYS A 14 6.56 -0.95 3.08
CA LYS A 14 6.51 0.27 3.89
C LYS A 14 5.35 0.25 4.90
N LEU A 15 4.16 -0.18 4.49
CA LEU A 15 3.00 -0.32 5.39
C LEU A 15 3.25 -1.39 6.46
N VAL A 16 3.86 -2.52 6.09
CA VAL A 16 4.25 -3.58 7.03
C VAL A 16 5.26 -3.08 8.06
N ALA A 17 6.27 -2.31 7.62
CA ALA A 17 7.27 -1.72 8.53
C ALA A 17 6.64 -0.73 9.53
N ASN A 18 5.49 -0.13 9.20
CA ASN A 18 4.71 0.74 10.08
C ASN A 18 3.61 -0.01 10.86
N GLY A 19 3.65 -1.35 10.86
CA GLY A 19 2.80 -2.18 11.69
C GLY A 19 1.45 -2.56 11.07
N SER A 20 1.26 -2.43 9.74
CA SER A 20 0.06 -2.96 9.10
C SER A 20 0.14 -4.48 8.91
N MET A 21 -0.72 -5.20 9.62
CA MET A 21 -0.89 -6.66 9.53
C MET A 21 -1.72 -7.06 8.32
N THR A 22 -2.65 -6.22 7.87
CA THR A 22 -3.41 -6.42 6.63
C THR A 22 -2.49 -6.38 5.42
N ALA A 23 -1.60 -5.38 5.36
CA ALA A 23 -0.55 -5.32 4.35
C ALA A 23 0.36 -6.54 4.41
N ALA A 24 0.71 -7.06 5.60
CA ALA A 24 1.55 -8.24 5.75
C ALA A 24 0.90 -9.51 5.16
N LYS A 25 -0.42 -9.66 5.34
CA LYS A 25 -1.22 -10.77 4.80
C LYS A 25 -1.42 -10.67 3.29
N SER A 26 -1.39 -9.47 2.72
CA SER A 26 -1.54 -9.27 1.27
C SER A 26 -0.45 -10.01 0.49
N HIS A 27 -0.79 -10.63 -0.63
CA HIS A 27 0.21 -11.37 -1.42
C HIS A 27 1.16 -10.40 -2.16
N ASN A 28 2.45 -10.75 -2.19
CA ASN A 28 3.40 -10.06 -3.07
C ASN A 28 2.98 -10.28 -4.53
N LYS A 29 3.16 -9.25 -5.35
CA LYS A 29 2.92 -9.35 -6.78
C LYS A 29 4.15 -9.95 -7.44
N HIS A 30 3.93 -11.03 -8.20
CA HIS A 30 4.99 -11.68 -8.95
C HIS A 30 5.36 -10.78 -10.14
N THR A 31 6.64 -10.47 -10.29
CA THR A 31 7.17 -9.54 -11.32
C THR A 31 7.13 -10.09 -12.75
N GLN A 32 6.22 -11.04 -13.04
CA GLN A 32 6.07 -11.69 -14.34
C GLN A 32 4.94 -11.10 -15.20
N GLY A 33 4.26 -10.03 -14.74
CA GLY A 33 3.07 -9.45 -15.39
C GLY A 33 3.23 -8.01 -15.89
N LYS A 34 2.14 -7.49 -16.48
CA LYS A 34 1.99 -6.10 -16.97
C LYS A 34 1.90 -5.05 -15.84
N GLY A 35 2.26 -5.41 -14.62
CA GLY A 35 1.97 -4.64 -13.41
C GLY A 35 0.62 -5.02 -12.78
N SER A 36 0.35 -4.40 -11.65
CA SER A 36 -0.86 -4.58 -10.85
C SER A 36 -1.89 -3.50 -11.19
N PRO A 37 -3.19 -3.84 -11.27
CA PRO A 37 -4.25 -2.85 -11.37
C PRO A 37 -4.17 -1.83 -10.25
N GLU A 38 -4.45 -0.56 -10.55
CA GLU A 38 -4.55 0.51 -9.55
C GLU A 38 -5.47 0.15 -8.38
N GLY A 39 -6.56 -0.57 -8.66
CA GLY A 39 -7.49 -1.06 -7.65
C GLY A 39 -6.84 -1.92 -6.57
N HIS A 40 -5.81 -2.71 -6.89
CA HIS A 40 -5.08 -3.46 -5.87
C HIS A 40 -4.31 -2.54 -4.92
N GLY A 41 -3.67 -1.48 -5.44
CA GLY A 41 -2.96 -0.53 -4.61
C GLY A 41 -3.92 0.27 -3.72
N ARG A 42 -5.08 0.67 -4.25
CA ARG A 42 -6.13 1.33 -3.44
C ARG A 42 -6.67 0.41 -2.35
N SER A 43 -6.91 -0.87 -2.64
CA SER A 43 -7.31 -1.85 -1.63
C SER A 43 -6.27 -1.99 -0.53
N LEU A 44 -4.99 -2.11 -0.89
CA LEU A 44 -3.89 -2.20 0.09
C LEU A 44 -3.85 -0.98 1.04
N LEU A 45 -4.06 0.23 0.49
CA LEU A 45 -4.07 1.47 1.28
C LEU A 45 -5.31 1.57 2.18
N HIS A 46 -6.51 1.22 1.67
CA HIS A 46 -7.73 1.25 2.48
C HIS A 46 -7.65 0.20 3.60
N GLU A 47 -7.18 -1.01 3.32
CA GLU A 47 -7.05 -2.06 4.34
C GLU A 47 -6.11 -1.62 5.48
N ALA A 48 -5.00 -0.96 5.15
CA ALA A 48 -4.09 -0.41 6.16
C ALA A 48 -4.69 0.78 6.93
N GLN A 49 -5.42 1.66 6.24
CA GLN A 49 -6.12 2.78 6.88
C GLN A 49 -7.22 2.29 7.82
N ASP A 50 -8.03 1.33 7.39
CA ASP A 50 -9.11 0.73 8.17
C ASP A 50 -8.57 -0.02 9.40
N GLU A 51 -7.44 -0.71 9.25
CA GLU A 51 -6.76 -1.40 10.36
C GLU A 51 -6.31 -0.43 11.45
N TRP A 52 -5.76 0.73 11.08
CA TRP A 52 -5.31 1.74 12.04
C TRP A 52 -6.47 2.60 12.57
N GLY A 53 -7.52 2.76 11.76
CA GLY A 53 -8.76 3.44 12.12
C GLY A 53 -8.54 4.84 12.69
N ALA A 54 -9.34 5.21 13.67
CA ALA A 54 -9.27 6.52 14.32
C ALA A 54 -7.99 6.76 15.14
N ASN A 55 -7.21 5.71 15.43
CA ASN A 55 -5.96 5.80 16.20
C ASN A 55 -4.71 5.87 15.31
N ILE A 56 -4.89 6.17 14.02
CA ILE A 56 -3.76 6.31 13.09
C ILE A 56 -2.77 7.37 13.59
N THR A 57 -1.49 6.98 13.67
CA THR A 57 -0.42 7.89 14.07
C THR A 57 0.03 8.76 12.90
N LEU A 58 0.76 9.85 13.18
CA LEU A 58 1.37 10.67 12.14
C LEU A 58 2.32 9.84 11.25
N ALA A 59 3.09 8.93 11.85
CA ALA A 59 4.01 8.07 11.11
C ALA A 59 3.27 7.13 10.14
N GLN A 60 2.16 6.55 10.59
CA GLN A 60 1.29 5.70 9.76
C GLN A 60 0.59 6.49 8.65
N THR A 61 0.14 7.71 8.95
CA THR A 61 -0.44 8.62 7.95
C THR A 61 0.59 8.95 6.86
N GLN A 62 1.83 9.27 7.26
CA GLN A 62 2.92 9.47 6.31
C GLN A 62 3.25 8.21 5.51
N ALA A 63 3.18 7.03 6.14
CA ALA A 63 3.39 5.77 5.45
C ALA A 63 2.34 5.50 4.37
N LEU A 64 1.06 5.85 4.59
CA LEU A 64 0.02 5.79 3.55
C LEU A 64 0.31 6.73 2.39
N ALA A 65 0.62 8.00 2.68
CA ALA A 65 0.93 8.98 1.65
C ALA A 65 2.14 8.57 0.81
N ASP A 66 3.21 8.09 1.47
CA ASP A 66 4.40 7.58 0.80
C ASP A 66 4.12 6.33 -0.05
N ALA A 67 3.30 5.41 0.47
CA ALA A 67 2.90 4.19 -0.24
C ALA A 67 2.05 4.52 -1.48
N ALA A 68 1.12 5.47 -1.35
CA ALA A 68 0.32 5.98 -2.46
C ALA A 68 1.19 6.65 -3.53
N TYR A 69 2.11 7.54 -3.11
CA TYR A 69 3.05 8.20 -4.00
C TYR A 69 3.93 7.19 -4.75
N GLN A 70 4.46 6.17 -4.05
CA GLN A 70 5.25 5.11 -4.66
C GLN A 70 4.47 4.37 -5.77
N MET A 71 3.16 4.16 -5.57
CA MET A 71 2.29 3.51 -6.54
C MET A 71 1.73 4.46 -7.61
N GLY A 72 1.97 5.78 -7.50
CA GLY A 72 1.37 6.79 -8.36
C GLY A 72 -0.14 6.92 -8.20
N ILE A 73 -0.66 6.61 -7.01
CA ILE A 73 -2.07 6.72 -6.66
C ILE A 73 -2.30 8.06 -5.97
N ASP A 74 -3.34 8.77 -6.41
CA ASP A 74 -3.84 9.93 -5.67
C ASP A 74 -4.61 9.46 -4.43
N TRP A 75 -4.09 9.81 -3.25
CA TRP A 75 -4.57 9.35 -1.96
C TRP A 75 -4.75 10.53 -0.99
N PRO A 76 -5.93 10.68 -0.37
CA PRO A 76 -6.23 11.79 0.53
C PRO A 76 -5.55 11.68 1.90
#